data_AF-A0A832CN53-F1
#
_entry.id   AF-A0A832CN53-F1
#
_cell.length_a   1.000
_cell.length_b   1.000
_cell.length_c   1.000
_cell.angle_alpha   90.00
_cell.angle_beta   90.00
_cell.angle_gamma   90.00
#
_symmetry.space_group_name_H-M   'P 1'
#
loop_
_entity.id
_entity.type
_entity.pdbx_description
1 polymer ?
#
loop_
_entity_poly.entity_id
_entity_poly.type
_entity_poly.pdbx_seq_one_letter_code
_entity_poly.pdbx_strand_id
1 'polypeptide(L)'
;MNELLRILGWVMKIGEEEVLLSEISRNSRKAHEVLELLRARGVVNVRKKGRLTIVSLNEKGLEILSLLKRARELLETQGPLPAVAAEPEAAGELPSFVAGNPWFSILAQRGRSRVGL
;
A
#
# COMPACT_ATOMS: atom_id res chain seq x y z
N MET A 1 -14.85 7.81 -3.30
CA MET A 1 -13.76 6.87 -3.63
C MET A 1 -13.94 6.46 -5.09
N ASN A 2 -12.87 6.52 -5.88
CA ASN A 2 -12.93 6.27 -7.33
C ASN A 2 -13.40 4.83 -7.61
N GLU A 3 -14.34 4.63 -8.53
CA GLU A 3 -14.96 3.31 -8.78
C GLU A 3 -13.92 2.28 -9.23
N LEU A 4 -12.91 2.73 -10.00
CA LEU A 4 -11.76 1.93 -10.40
C LEU A 4 -11.02 1.34 -9.19
N LEU A 5 -10.70 2.17 -8.19
CA LEU A 5 -9.99 1.71 -6.99
C LEU A 5 -10.82 0.71 -6.19
N ARG A 6 -12.15 0.90 -6.16
CA ARG A 6 -13.06 -0.07 -5.55
C ARG A 6 -12.94 -1.43 -6.24
N ILE A 7 -12.93 -1.49 -7.56
CA ILE A 7 -12.80 -2.74 -8.33
C ILE A 7 -11.45 -3.40 -8.06
N LEU A 8 -10.36 -2.66 -8.20
CA LEU A 8 -9.00 -3.19 -8.00
C LEU A 8 -8.85 -3.78 -6.59
N GLY A 9 -9.43 -3.12 -5.58
CA GLY A 9 -9.48 -3.65 -4.21
C GLY A 9 -10.23 -4.97 -4.11
N TRP A 10 -11.36 -5.14 -4.80
CA TRP A 10 -12.11 -6.40 -4.81
C TRP A 10 -11.38 -7.50 -5.59
N VAL A 11 -10.71 -7.16 -6.70
CA VAL A 11 -9.87 -8.11 -7.45
C VAL A 11 -8.74 -8.64 -6.57
N MET A 12 -8.02 -7.77 -5.84
CA MET A 12 -7.01 -8.21 -4.88
C MET A 12 -7.60 -9.07 -3.76
N LYS A 13 -8.80 -8.75 -3.28
CA LYS A 13 -9.44 -9.50 -2.20
C LYS A 13 -9.87 -10.90 -2.62
N ILE A 14 -10.35 -11.07 -3.85
CA ILE A 14 -10.72 -12.37 -4.43
C ILE A 14 -9.45 -13.21 -4.62
N GLY A 15 -8.39 -12.60 -5.17
CA GLY A 15 -7.12 -13.29 -5.38
C GLY A 15 -7.19 -14.34 -6.50
N GLU A 16 -6.31 -15.33 -6.44
CA GLU A 16 -6.19 -16.40 -7.45
C GLU A 16 -7.13 -17.57 -7.21
N GLU A 17 -7.71 -17.66 -6.01
CA GLU A 17 -8.55 -18.79 -5.59
C GLU A 17 -10.03 -18.59 -5.97
N GLU A 18 -10.77 -19.70 -6.01
CA GLU A 18 -12.22 -19.66 -6.11
C GLU A 18 -12.81 -19.36 -4.72
N VAL A 19 -13.56 -18.27 -4.59
CA VAL A 19 -14.15 -17.83 -3.32
C VAL A 19 -15.66 -17.86 -3.37
N LEU A 20 -16.28 -18.13 -2.24
CA LEU A 20 -17.73 -18.05 -2.11
C LEU A 20 -18.18 -16.58 -2.10
N LEU A 21 -19.39 -16.33 -2.63
CA LEU A 21 -19.97 -14.99 -2.60
C LEU A 21 -20.09 -14.42 -1.17
N SER A 22 -20.28 -15.29 -0.17
CA SER A 22 -20.30 -14.95 1.25
C SER A 22 -18.93 -14.53 1.81
N GLU A 23 -17.83 -15.00 1.22
CA GLU A 23 -16.45 -14.66 1.63
C GLU A 23 -16.05 -13.29 1.09
N ILE A 24 -16.58 -12.91 -0.08
CA ILE A 24 -16.42 -11.55 -0.62
C ILE A 24 -17.00 -10.52 0.37
N SER A 25 -18.21 -10.74 0.87
CA SER A 25 -18.83 -9.84 1.86
C SER A 25 -19.89 -10.57 2.69
N ARG A 26 -19.83 -10.39 4.02
CA ARG A 26 -20.87 -10.86 4.97
C ARG A 26 -22.25 -10.23 4.69
N ASN A 27 -22.28 -9.03 4.10
CA ASN A 27 -23.52 -8.40 3.65
C ASN A 27 -23.87 -8.92 2.25
N SER A 28 -24.97 -9.68 2.15
CA SER A 28 -25.44 -10.31 0.92
C SER A 28 -25.76 -9.33 -0.20
N ARG A 29 -26.39 -8.18 0.13
CA ARG A 29 -26.72 -7.13 -0.83
C ARG A 29 -25.45 -6.52 -1.43
N LYS A 30 -24.47 -6.23 -0.57
CA LYS A 30 -23.18 -5.68 -1.01
C LYS A 30 -22.36 -6.69 -1.81
N ALA A 31 -22.42 -7.98 -1.46
CA ALA A 31 -21.75 -9.03 -2.22
C ALA A 31 -22.31 -9.12 -3.65
N HIS A 32 -23.64 -9.07 -3.81
CA HIS A 32 -24.28 -9.06 -5.12
C HIS A 32 -23.97 -7.79 -5.91
N GLU A 33 -24.00 -6.63 -5.27
CA GLU A 33 -23.62 -5.36 -5.91
C GLU A 33 -22.19 -5.43 -6.48
N VAL A 34 -21.23 -5.94 -5.68
CA VAL A 34 -19.85 -6.12 -6.12
C VAL A 34 -19.73 -7.14 -7.24
N LEU A 35 -20.47 -8.25 -7.15
CA LEU A 35 -20.48 -9.29 -8.19
C LEU A 35 -20.96 -8.73 -9.54
N GLU A 36 -22.06 -7.97 -9.54
CA GLU A 36 -22.57 -7.34 -10.76
C GLU A 36 -21.57 -6.32 -11.32
N LEU A 37 -20.92 -5.55 -10.44
CA LEU A 37 -19.93 -4.54 -10.80
C LEU A 37 -18.68 -5.15 -11.45
N LEU A 38 -18.24 -6.32 -10.98
CA LEU A 38 -17.14 -7.10 -11.56
C LEU A 38 -17.55 -7.83 -12.84
N ARG A 39 -18.78 -8.36 -12.89
CA ARG A 39 -19.33 -9.05 -14.06
C ARG A 39 -19.52 -8.08 -15.22
N ALA A 40 -20.04 -6.88 -14.97
CA ALA A 40 -20.24 -5.85 -15.99
C ALA A 40 -18.94 -5.46 -16.72
N ARG A 41 -17.78 -5.69 -16.09
CA ARG A 41 -16.45 -5.40 -16.64
C ARG A 41 -15.75 -6.63 -17.22
N GLY A 42 -16.39 -7.79 -17.14
CA GLY A 42 -15.88 -9.06 -17.65
C GLY A 42 -14.59 -9.49 -16.95
N VAL A 43 -14.52 -9.36 -15.63
CA VAL A 43 -13.31 -9.65 -14.83
C VAL A 43 -13.44 -10.95 -14.02
N VAL A 44 -14.64 -11.51 -13.95
CA VAL A 44 -14.97 -12.66 -13.08
C VAL A 44 -15.75 -13.73 -13.83
N ASN A 45 -15.51 -14.97 -13.44
CA ASN A 45 -16.31 -16.14 -13.73
C ASN A 45 -17.22 -16.45 -12.54
N VAL A 46 -18.47 -16.82 -12.81
CA VAL A 46 -19.44 -17.16 -11.77
C VAL A 46 -19.96 -18.57 -12.01
N ARG A 47 -19.75 -19.46 -11.04
CA ARG A 47 -20.25 -20.83 -11.07
C ARG A 47 -21.26 -21.03 -9.94
N LYS A 48 -22.38 -21.67 -10.24
CA LYS A 48 -23.36 -22.07 -9.23
C LYS A 48 -23.18 -23.55 -8.92
N LYS A 49 -22.99 -23.88 -7.64
CA LYS A 49 -22.93 -25.25 -7.14
C LYS A 49 -24.06 -25.44 -6.13
N GLY A 50 -25.21 -25.90 -6.62
CA GLY A 50 -26.45 -25.97 -5.84
C GLY A 50 -26.91 -24.57 -5.40
N ARG A 51 -26.96 -24.35 -4.08
CA ARG A 51 -27.32 -23.03 -3.49
C ARG A 51 -26.12 -22.08 -3.35
N LEU A 52 -24.90 -22.57 -3.55
CA LEU A 52 -23.69 -21.79 -3.39
C LEU A 52 -23.31 -21.09 -4.70
N THR A 53 -22.90 -19.83 -4.59
CA THR A 53 -22.34 -19.07 -5.71
C THR A 53 -20.85 -18.92 -5.48
N ILE A 54 -20.08 -19.54 -6.37
CA ILE A 54 -18.62 -19.50 -6.39
C ILE A 54 -18.20 -18.45 -7.42
N VAL A 55 -17.26 -17.60 -7.04
CA VAL A 55 -16.74 -16.50 -7.83
C VAL A 55 -15.24 -16.71 -7.97
N SER A 56 -14.75 -16.64 -9.20
CA SER A 56 -13.32 -16.68 -9.50
C SER A 56 -12.96 -15.60 -10.50
N LEU A 57 -11.71 -15.17 -10.52
CA LEU A 57 -11.23 -14.29 -11.58
C LEU A 57 -11.15 -15.06 -12.90
N ASN A 58 -11.47 -14.38 -14.01
CA ASN A 58 -11.16 -14.91 -15.33
C ASN A 58 -9.73 -14.51 -15.75
N GLU A 59 -9.30 -14.87 -16.96
CA GLU A 59 -7.96 -14.55 -17.48
C GLU A 59 -7.63 -13.06 -17.36
N LYS A 60 -8.58 -12.18 -17.75
CA LYS A 60 -8.44 -10.73 -17.62
C LYS A 60 -8.31 -10.27 -16.16
N GLY A 61 -9.07 -10.88 -15.26
CA GLY A 61 -8.98 -10.57 -13.83
C GLY A 61 -7.65 -10.99 -13.22
N LEU A 62 -7.12 -12.15 -13.61
CA LEU A 62 -5.82 -12.64 -13.20
C LEU A 62 -4.68 -11.76 -13.75
N GLU A 63 -4.81 -11.26 -14.97
CA GLU A 63 -3.86 -10.30 -15.54
C GLU A 63 -3.87 -8.97 -14.76
N ILE A 64 -5.04 -8.45 -14.39
CA ILE A 64 -5.13 -7.26 -13.54
C ILE A 64 -4.48 -7.54 -12.18
N LEU A 65 -4.74 -8.71 -11.59
CA LEU A 65 -4.15 -9.10 -10.31
C LEU A 65 -2.61 -9.17 -10.40
N SER A 66 -2.05 -9.73 -11.47
CA SER A 66 -0.60 -9.80 -11.67
C SER A 66 0.02 -8.42 -11.81
N LEU A 67 -0.62 -7.50 -12.55
CA LEU A 67 -0.19 -6.11 -12.66
C LEU A 67 -0.25 -5.39 -11.30
N LEU A 68 -1.28 -5.64 -10.48
CA LEU A 68 -1.37 -5.08 -9.14
C LEU A 68 -0.29 -5.61 -8.20
N LYS A 69 -0.01 -6.93 -8.24
CA LYS A 69 1.10 -7.53 -7.49
C LYS A 69 2.43 -6.93 -7.92
N ARG A 70 2.64 -6.77 -9.23
CA ARG A 70 3.87 -6.16 -9.77
C ARG A 70 4.01 -4.71 -9.37
N ALA A 71 2.93 -3.93 -9.42
CA ALA A 71 2.93 -2.54 -8.94
C ALA A 71 3.26 -2.48 -7.45
N ARG A 72 2.71 -3.38 -6.64
CA ARG A 72 3.02 -3.49 -5.21
C ARG A 72 4.49 -3.83 -4.98
N GLU A 73 5.04 -4.82 -5.70
CA GLU A 73 6.46 -5.14 -5.64
C GLU A 73 7.32 -3.94 -5.99
N LEU A 74 6.99 -3.18 -7.04
CA LEU A 74 7.76 -1.99 -7.43
C LEU A 74 7.72 -0.91 -6.34
N LEU A 75 6.59 -0.76 -5.65
CA LEU A 75 6.43 0.19 -4.54
C LEU A 75 7.15 -0.28 -3.27
N GLU A 76 7.19 -1.58 -2.99
CA GLU A 76 7.89 -2.17 -1.82
C GLU A 76 9.40 -2.33 -2.07
N THR A 77 9.82 -2.55 -3.32
CA THR A 77 11.23 -2.67 -3.74
C THR A 77 11.90 -1.31 -3.89
N GLN A 78 11.13 -0.21 -3.87
CA GLN A 78 11.67 1.06 -3.38
C GLN A 78 11.96 0.87 -1.88
N GLY A 79 13.12 0.26 -1.60
CA GLY A 79 13.84 0.43 -0.35
C GLY A 79 13.91 1.92 -0.01
N PRO A 80 14.21 2.28 1.26
CA PRO A 80 14.12 3.66 1.73
C PRO A 80 14.66 4.57 0.64
N LEU A 81 13.80 5.47 0.13
CA LEU A 81 14.17 6.54 -0.80
C LEU A 81 15.63 6.87 -0.51
N PRO A 82 16.56 6.82 -1.49
CA PRO A 82 17.94 7.16 -1.22
C PRO A 82 17.85 8.42 -0.40
N ALA A 83 18.30 8.35 0.86
CA ALA A 83 18.27 9.52 1.71
C ALA A 83 18.85 10.57 0.80
N VAL A 84 18.04 11.56 0.41
CA VAL A 84 18.59 12.75 -0.19
C VAL A 84 19.55 13.13 0.89
N ALA A 85 20.83 12.80 0.67
CA ALA A 85 21.88 13.20 1.54
C ALA A 85 21.64 14.69 1.45
N ALA A 86 21.05 15.24 2.52
CA ALA A 86 21.14 16.64 2.76
C ALA A 86 22.64 16.81 2.67
N GLU A 87 23.08 17.39 1.54
CA GLU A 87 24.44 17.86 1.41
C GLU A 87 24.71 18.50 2.76
N PRO A 88 25.74 18.07 3.52
CA PRO A 88 25.99 18.69 4.79
C PRO A 88 26.05 20.18 4.47
N GLU A 89 25.04 20.93 4.92
CA GLU A 89 25.03 22.38 4.80
C GLU A 89 26.43 22.76 5.23
N ALA A 90 27.21 23.28 4.28
CA ALA A 90 28.59 23.62 4.50
C ALA A 90 28.62 24.28 5.86
N ALA A 91 29.38 23.68 6.79
CA ALA A 91 29.46 24.17 8.16
C ALA A 91 29.93 25.62 8.06
N GLY A 92 28.98 26.54 7.97
CA GLY A 92 29.23 27.95 7.95
C GLY A 92 29.97 28.20 9.23
N GLU A 93 31.15 28.80 9.12
CA GLU A 93 31.95 29.18 10.27
C GLU A 93 31.02 29.78 11.31
N LEU A 94 30.93 29.09 12.46
CA LEU A 94 30.07 29.54 13.55
C LEU A 94 30.45 31.00 13.83
N PRO A 95 29.48 31.93 13.87
CA PRO A 95 29.78 33.32 14.17
C PRO A 95 30.62 33.40 15.45
N SER A 96 31.64 34.24 15.46
CA SER A 96 32.64 34.31 16.54
C SER A 96 32.05 34.51 17.94
N PHE A 97 30.82 35.05 18.04
CA PHE A 97 30.11 35.20 19.30
C PHE A 97 29.61 33.86 19.90
N VAL A 98 29.55 32.79 19.12
CA VAL A 98 29.08 31.46 19.53
C VAL A 98 30.22 30.59 20.08
N ALA A 99 31.45 30.81 19.61
CA ALA A 99 32.62 29.98 19.91
C ALA A 99 33.01 29.91 21.40
N GLY A 100 32.47 30.81 22.23
CA GLY A 100 32.73 30.87 23.67
C GLY A 100 31.53 30.57 24.58
N ASN A 101 30.37 30.17 24.05
CA ASN A 101 29.17 30.01 24.87
C ASN A 101 29.07 28.58 25.48
N PRO A 102 29.21 28.44 26.82
CA PRO A 102 29.18 27.14 27.49
C PRO A 102 27.81 26.43 27.41
N TRP A 103 26.73 27.10 27.03
CA TRP A 103 25.42 26.46 26.87
C TRP A 103 25.36 25.56 25.63
N PHE A 104 26.13 25.84 24.58
CA PHE A 104 26.10 25.04 23.35
C PHE A 104 26.71 23.63 23.54
N SER A 105 27.77 23.51 24.34
CA SER A 105 28.37 22.21 24.66
C SER A 105 27.40 21.34 25.46
N ILE A 106 26.64 21.94 26.40
CA ILE A 106 25.62 21.27 27.20
C ILE A 106 24.46 20.76 26.32
N LEU A 107 23.99 21.59 25.37
CA LEU A 107 22.94 21.20 24.42
C LEU A 107 23.39 20.08 23.50
N ALA A 108 24.62 20.14 22.98
CA ALA A 108 25.20 19.11 22.12
C ALA A 108 25.39 17.77 22.87
N GLN A 109 25.70 17.81 24.16
CA GLN A 109 25.82 16.60 24.98
C GLN A 109 24.45 15.95 25.23
N ARG A 110 23.41 16.74 25.54
CA ARG A 110 22.04 16.25 25.73
C ARG A 110 21.41 15.69 24.45
N GLY A 111 21.71 16.28 23.29
CA GLY A 111 21.22 15.80 22.00
C GLY A 111 21.70 14.38 21.68
N ARG A 112 22.98 14.10 21.92
CA ARG A 112 23.60 12.77 21.67
C ARG A 112 23.05 11.67 22.58
N SER A 113 22.63 11.98 23.80
CA SER A 113 22.02 10.98 24.70
C SER A 113 20.60 10.58 24.29
N ARG A 114 19.89 11.37 23.47
CA ARG A 114 18.53 11.07 23.00
C ARG A 114 18.48 10.32 21.68
N VAL A 115 19.50 10.49 20.84
CA VAL A 115 19.66 9.75 19.59
C VAL A 115 20.69 8.67 19.87
N GLY A 116 20.26 7.56 20.48
CA GLY A 116 21.11 6.42 20.76
C GLY A 116 21.74 5.91 19.47
N LEU A 117 23.05 6.11 19.33
CA LEU A 117 23.95 5.33 18.49
C LEU A 117 24.27 4.02 19.21
#